data_AF-A0A2P5BB71-F1
#
_entry.id   AF-A0A2P5BB71-F1
#
_cell.length_a   1.000
_cell.length_b   1.000
_cell.length_c   1.000
_cell.angle_alpha   90.00
_cell.angle_beta   90.00
_cell.angle_gamma   90.00
#
_symmetry.space_group_name_H-M   'P 1'
#
loop_
_entity.id
_entity.type
_entity.pdbx_description
1 polymer ?
#
loop_
_entity_poly.entity_id
_entity_poly.type
_entity_poly.pdbx_seq_one_letter_code
_entity_poly.pdbx_strand_id
1 'polypeptide(L)'
;MEFSNSVFVLKECDDRESPRQRAFSFTLFWIQMYSLPPARMSTAVGKYLGIQVDKCLEVETDIIISLAGGNSFLIIVLMDIAKPL
;
A
#
# COMPACT_ATOMS: atom_id res chain seq x y z
N MET A 1 -14.84 23.68 3.12
CA MET A 1 -15.41 22.34 2.89
C MET A 1 -14.48 21.37 3.59
N GLU A 2 -14.83 20.92 4.80
CA GLU A 2 -14.06 19.88 5.47
C GLU A 2 -14.38 18.56 4.79
N PHE A 3 -13.36 17.92 4.21
CA PHE A 3 -13.45 16.50 3.92
C PHE A 3 -13.47 15.79 5.28
N SER A 4 -14.58 15.11 5.62
CA SER A 4 -14.50 14.13 6.69
C SER A 4 -13.49 13.08 6.23
N ASN A 5 -12.48 12.78 7.06
CA ASN A 5 -11.45 11.78 6.77
C ASN A 5 -12.02 10.35 6.81
N SER A 6 -13.14 10.12 6.11
CA SER A 6 -13.86 8.87 6.04
C SER A 6 -13.37 8.11 4.82
N VAL A 7 -12.59 7.06 5.04
CA VAL A 7 -12.14 6.14 3.98
C VAL A 7 -13.23 5.09 3.76
N PHE A 8 -13.74 5.01 2.54
CA PHE A 8 -14.64 3.94 2.11
C PHE A 8 -13.84 2.89 1.33
N VAL A 9 -13.84 1.66 1.81
CA VAL A 9 -13.19 0.54 1.11
C VAL A 9 -14.25 -0.24 0.33
N LEU A 10 -14.09 -0.23 -1.00
CA LEU A 10 -14.89 -1.02 -1.92
C LEU A 10 -14.09 -2.28 -2.28
N LYS A 11 -14.68 -3.45 -2.03
CA LYS A 11 -14.13 -4.75 -2.43
C LYS A 11 -15.08 -5.40 -3.43
N GLU A 12 -14.55 -6.00 -4.49
CA GLU A 12 -15.36 -6.73 -5.48
C GLU A 12 -16.27 -7.75 -4.80
N CYS A 13 -17.54 -7.81 -5.21
CA CYS A 13 -18.50 -8.76 -4.68
C CYS A 13 -18.15 -10.16 -5.20
N ASP A 14 -17.74 -11.06 -4.30
CA ASP A 14 -17.57 -12.48 -4.63
C ASP A 14 -18.80 -13.20 -4.09
N ASP A 15 -19.62 -13.73 -5.01
CA ASP A 15 -20.89 -14.40 -4.68
C ASP A 15 -20.71 -15.68 -3.83
N ARG A 16 -19.45 -16.12 -3.63
CA ARG A 16 -19.10 -17.28 -2.80
C ARG A 16 -18.87 -16.94 -1.33
N GLU A 17 -18.70 -15.67 -0.98
CA GLU A 17 -18.48 -15.22 0.40
C GLU A 17 -19.72 -14.55 0.99
N SER A 18 -20.09 -14.92 2.22
CA SER A 18 -21.14 -14.20 2.95
C SER A 18 -20.67 -12.77 3.29
N PRO A 19 -21.49 -11.73 3.08
CA PRO A 19 -21.16 -10.36 3.47
C PRO A 19 -20.77 -10.20 4.95
N ARG A 20 -21.27 -11.10 5.82
CA ARG A 20 -20.99 -11.09 7.26
C ARG A 20 -19.64 -11.72 7.64
N GLN A 21 -19.05 -12.48 6.74
CA GLN A 21 -17.74 -13.12 6.93
C GLN A 21 -16.60 -12.26 6.36
N ARG A 22 -16.92 -11.14 5.70
CA ARG A 22 -15.94 -10.22 5.14
C ARG A 22 -15.42 -9.27 6.21
N ALA A 23 -14.20 -9.53 6.67
CA ALA A 23 -13.44 -8.55 7.43
C ALA A 23 -12.93 -7.46 6.46
N PHE A 24 -13.60 -6.32 6.43
CA PHE A 24 -13.12 -5.12 5.72
C PHE A 24 -11.92 -4.47 6.40
N SER A 25 -11.47 -5.01 7.54
CA SER A 25 -10.36 -4.45 8.30
C SER A 25 -9.04 -4.46 7.54
N PHE A 26 -8.85 -5.31 6.52
CA PHE A 26 -7.59 -5.35 5.78
C PHE A 26 -7.78 -5.05 4.29
N THR A 27 -6.90 -4.22 3.74
CA THR A 27 -6.88 -3.88 2.31
C THR A 27 -5.45 -3.87 1.77
N LEU A 28 -5.30 -4.34 0.52
CA LEU A 28 -4.03 -4.27 -0.21
C LEU A 28 -3.84 -2.86 -0.78
N PHE A 29 -2.70 -2.26 -0.48
CA PHE A 29 -2.30 -0.98 -1.03
C PHE A 29 -0.97 -1.10 -1.75
N TRP A 30 -0.88 -0.37 -2.86
CA TRP A 30 0.37 -0.06 -3.52
C TRP A 30 0.87 1.28 -2.99
N ILE A 31 2.06 1.27 -2.39
CA ILE A 31 2.75 2.49 -1.94
C ILE A 31 3.88 2.76 -2.91
N GLN A 32 3.73 3.81 -3.71
CA GLN A 32 4.78 4.29 -4.58
C GLN A 32 5.56 5.39 -3.88
N MET A 33 6.88 5.19 -3.75
CA MET A 33 7.74 6.17 -3.11
C MET A 33 8.69 6.80 -4.13
N TYR A 34 8.82 8.11 -4.02
CA TYR A 34 9.58 8.94 -4.94
C TYR A 34 10.80 9.55 -4.23
N SER A 35 11.77 9.98 -5.04
CA SER A 35 12.89 10.82 -4.59
C SER A 35 13.78 10.20 -3.51
N LEU A 36 13.81 8.86 -3.40
CA LEU A 36 14.77 8.18 -2.55
C LEU A 36 16.15 8.19 -3.23
N PRO A 37 17.24 8.45 -2.48
CA PRO A 37 18.58 8.35 -3.04
C PRO A 37 18.79 6.99 -3.72
N PRO A 38 19.45 6.90 -4.89
CA PRO A 38 19.62 5.63 -5.59
C PRO A 38 20.21 4.50 -4.72
N ALA A 39 21.16 4.83 -3.83
CA ALA A 39 21.75 3.90 -2.86
C ALA A 39 20.76 3.35 -1.81
N ARG A 40 19.58 3.96 -1.69
CA ARG A 40 18.48 3.57 -0.78
C ARG A 40 17.30 2.93 -1.51
N MET A 41 17.35 2.78 -2.83
CA MET A 41 16.35 2.03 -3.59
C MET A 41 16.70 0.53 -3.60
N SER A 42 16.62 -0.11 -2.43
CA SER A 42 16.88 -1.53 -2.29
C SER A 42 15.69 -2.25 -1.67
N THR A 43 15.58 -3.55 -1.96
CA THR A 43 14.50 -4.39 -1.43
C THR A 43 14.49 -4.39 0.10
N ALA A 44 15.66 -4.30 0.73
CA ALA A 44 15.79 -4.22 2.18
C ALA A 44 15.18 -2.94 2.75
N VAL A 45 15.44 -1.78 2.11
CA VAL A 45 14.85 -0.50 2.52
C VAL A 45 13.33 -0.50 2.28
N GLY A 46 12.86 -1.03 1.14
CA GLY A 46 11.43 -1.13 0.89
C GLY A 46 10.72 -2.04 1.88
N LYS A 47 11.33 -3.18 2.27
CA LYS A 47 10.77 -4.07 3.29
C LYS A 47 10.69 -3.38 4.64
N TYR A 48 11.74 -2.67 5.02
CA TYR A 48 11.75 -1.90 6.26
C TYR A 48 10.62 -0.87 6.29
N LEU A 49 10.45 -0.09 5.22
CA LEU A 49 9.39 0.92 5.12
C LEU A 49 7.99 0.30 5.10
N GLY A 50 7.79 -0.78 4.35
CA GLY A 50 6.51 -1.50 4.33
C GLY A 50 6.11 -2.05 5.70
N ILE A 51 7.08 -2.50 6.50
CA ILE A 51 6.86 -2.96 7.88
C ILE A 51 6.50 -1.79 8.82
N GLN A 52 7.04 -0.59 8.59
CA GLN A 52 6.64 0.59 9.37
C GLN A 52 5.19 1.00 9.10
N VAL A 53 4.66 0.67 7.91
CA VAL A 53 3.26 0.93 7.56
C VAL A 53 2.36 -0.12 8.19
N ASP A 54 2.54 -1.40 7.83
CA ASP A 54 1.89 -2.54 8.48
C ASP A 54 2.56 -3.85 8.00
N LYS A 55 1.81 -4.77 7.36
CA LYS A 55 2.38 -5.99 6.81
C LYS A 55 2.87 -5.77 5.37
N CYS A 56 4.19 -5.66 5.21
CA CYS A 56 4.83 -5.70 3.89
C CYS A 56 4.66 -7.07 3.24
N LEU A 57 4.18 -7.13 2.00
CA LEU A 57 4.07 -8.35 1.21
C LEU A 57 5.16 -8.44 0.15
N GLU A 58 5.36 -7.36 -0.60
CA GLU A 58 6.26 -7.34 -1.74
C GLU A 58 6.90 -5.97 -1.93
N VAL A 59 8.10 -5.96 -2.53
CA VAL A 59 8.82 -4.74 -2.89
C VAL A 59 9.36 -4.91 -4.29
N GLU A 60 8.88 -4.06 -5.20
CA GLU A 60 9.38 -3.97 -6.57
C GLU A 60 10.37 -2.81 -6.63
N THR A 61 11.65 -3.14 -6.87
CA THR A 61 12.75 -2.17 -6.95
C THR A 61 13.14 -1.79 -8.37
N ASP A 62 12.54 -2.45 -9.36
CA ASP A 62 12.73 -2.04 -10.75
C ASP A 62 12.25 -0.61 -10.87
N ILE A 63 13.09 0.23 -11.48
CA ILE A 63 12.79 1.65 -11.65
C ILE A 63 11.50 1.75 -12.45
N ILE A 64 10.40 1.96 -11.76
CA ILE A 64 9.16 2.37 -12.41
C ILE A 64 9.42 3.81 -12.81
N ILE A 65 9.72 4.01 -14.10
CA ILE A 65 9.68 5.34 -14.71
C ILE A 65 8.23 5.77 -14.59
N SER A 66 7.92 6.46 -13.49
CA SER A 66 6.57 6.95 -13.28
C SER A 66 6.27 8.00 -14.34
N LEU A 67 4.98 8.17 -14.63
CA LEU A 67 4.49 9.29 -15.46
C LEU A 67 4.94 10.66 -14.93
N ALA A 68 5.39 10.75 -13.67
CA ALA A 68 5.92 11.96 -13.04
C ALA A 68 7.44 12.18 -13.23
N GLY A 69 8.14 11.33 -14.00
CA GLY A 69 9.49 11.64 -14.50
C GLY A 69 10.63 11.46 -13.48
N GLY A 70 10.58 10.43 -12.64
CA GLY A 70 11.64 10.13 -11.68
C GLY A 70 11.71 8.66 -11.27
N ASN A 71 12.83 8.28 -10.67
CA ASN A 71 13.01 6.95 -10.12
C ASN A 71 12.05 6.75 -8.93
N SER A 72 11.31 5.66 -8.96
CA SER A 72 10.43 5.24 -7.88
C SER A 72 10.57 3.75 -7.65
N PHE A 73 10.19 3.28 -6.47
CA PHE A 73 9.98 1.88 -6.21
C PHE A 73 8.64 1.69 -5.50
N LEU A 74 8.11 0.48 -5.59
CA LEU A 74 6.74 0.17 -5.22
C LEU A 74 6.74 -0.87 -4.10
N ILE A 75 5.89 -0.67 -3.10
CA ILE A 75 5.69 -1.63 -2.00
C ILE A 75 4.23 -2.06 -2.01
N ILE A 76 3.98 -3.37 -1.95
CA ILE A 76 2.68 -3.92 -1.62
C ILE A 76 2.59 -4.10 -0.11
N VAL A 77 1.62 -3.45 0.52
CA VAL A 77 1.30 -3.65 1.94
C VAL A 77 -0.13 -4.15 2.11
N LEU A 78 -0.33 -5.02 3.09
CA LEU A 78 -1.64 -5.34 3.63
C LEU A 78 -1.84 -4.49 4.88
N MET A 79 -2.67 -3.46 4.77
CA MET A 79 -2.91 -2.48 5.83
C MET A 79 -4.19 -2.81 6.59
N ASP A 80 -4.15 -2.72 7.92
CA ASP A 80 -5.34 -2.69 8.75
C ASP A 80 -5.99 -1.30 8.71
N ILE A 81 -7.08 -1.13 7.95
CA ILE A 81 -7.81 0.14 7.85
C ILE A 81 -8.64 0.48 9.09
N ALA A 82 -8.78 -0.45 10.04
CA ALA A 82 -9.44 -0.19 11.31
C ALA A 82 -8.46 0.41 12.33
N LYS A 83 -7.14 0.35 12.08
CA LYS A 83 -6.16 1.08 12.89
C LYS A 83 -6.24 2.58 12.58
N PRO A 84 -6.21 3.44 13.62
CA PRO A 84 -6.03 4.87 13.41
C PRO A 84 -4.64 5.15 12.81
N LEU A 85 -4.59 6.14 11.91
CA LEU A 85 -3.36 6.64 11.28
C LEU A 85 -2.46 7.39 12.27
#